data_AF-A0A8T7HGR6-F1
#
_entry.id   AF-A0A8T7HGR6-F1
#
_cell.length_a   1.000
_cell.length_b   1.000
_cell.length_c   1.000
_cell.angle_alpha   90.00
_cell.angle_beta   90.00
_cell.angle_gamma   90.00
#
_symmetry.space_group_name_H-M   'P 1'
#
loop_
_entity.id
_entity.type
_entity.pdbx_description
1 polymer ?
#
loop_
_entity_poly.entity_id
_entity_poly.type
_entity_poly.pdbx_seq_one_letter_code
_entity_poly.pdbx_strand_id
1 'polypeptide(L)' 'MFERIKKLKEELNQINNLKTRRRTLSSKTKICPSCTAELEILNEQLEWLMPQKYICRKCSYLGTAYFEK' A
#
# COMPACT_ATOMS: atom_id res chain seq x y z
N MET A 1 5.11 -40.63 6.80
CA MET A 1 4.93 -39.64 5.69
C MET A 1 3.65 -38.82 5.87
N PHE A 2 2.51 -39.46 6.17
CA PHE A 2 1.22 -38.78 6.38
C PHE A 2 1.17 -37.79 7.56
N GLU A 3 1.82 -38.09 8.67
CA GLU A 3 1.85 -37.18 9.84
C GLU A 3 2.56 -35.85 9.55
N ARG A 4 3.64 -35.89 8.76
CA ARG A 4 4.35 -34.68 8.32
C ARG A 4 3.46 -33.78 7.47
N ILE A 5 2.67 -34.36 6.57
CA ILE A 5 1.73 -33.61 5.72
C ILE A 5 0.63 -32.98 6.57
N LYS A 6 0.14 -33.71 7.59
CA LYS A 6 -0.88 -33.22 8.52
C LYS A 6 -0.35 -32.03 9.33
N LYS A 7 0.87 -32.13 9.84
CA LYS A 7 1.54 -31.05 10.58
C LYS A 7 1.74 -29.78 9.72
N LEU A 8 2.18 -29.96 8.47
CA LEU A 8 2.33 -28.84 7.53
C LEU A 8 1.00 -28.14 7.22
N LYS A 9 -0.10 -28.89 7.09
CA LYS A 9 -1.44 -28.32 6.93
C LYS A 9 -1.87 -27.50 8.16
N GLU A 10 -1.58 -27.99 9.35
CA GLU A 10 -1.87 -27.31 10.61
C GLU A 10 -1.13 -25.96 10.70
N GLU A 11 0.17 -25.98 10.40
CA GLU A 11 1.02 -24.78 10.40
C GLU A 11 0.54 -23.76 9.34
N LEU A 12 0.15 -24.22 8.14
CA LEU A 12 -0.38 -23.35 7.09
C LEU A 12 -1.70 -22.68 7.51
N ASN A 13 -2.58 -23.43 8.19
CA ASN A 13 -3.84 -22.89 8.71
C ASN A 13 -3.61 -21.83 9.80
N GLN A 14 -2.63 -22.05 10.68
CA GLN A 14 -2.27 -21.06 11.68
C GLN A 14 -1.76 -19.76 11.04
N ILE A 15 -0.92 -19.87 10.00
CA ILE A 15 -0.40 -18.71 9.25
C ILE A 15 -1.54 -17.95 8.56
N ASN A 16 -2.47 -18.65 7.91
CA ASN A 16 -3.62 -18.00 7.25
C ASN A 16 -4.58 -17.32 8.23
N ASN A 17 -4.65 -17.80 9.47
CA ASN A 17 -5.44 -17.20 10.54
C ASN A 17 -4.72 -16.03 11.24
N LEU A 18 -3.46 -15.77 10.92
CA LEU A 18 -2.80 -14.55 11.37
C LEU A 18 -3.53 -13.37 10.74
N LYS A 19 -4.10 -12.52 11.60
CA LYS A 19 -4.69 -11.24 11.18
C LYS A 19 -3.60 -10.42 10.50
N THR A 20 -3.57 -10.44 9.18
CA THR A 20 -2.82 -9.46 8.42
C THR A 20 -3.37 -8.09 8.79
N ARG A 21 -2.47 -7.18 9.21
CA ARG A 21 -2.83 -5.79 9.49
C ARG A 21 -3.68 -5.31 8.31
N ARG A 22 -4.92 -4.89 8.58
CA ARG A 22 -5.84 -4.40 7.56
C ARG A 22 -5.05 -3.48 6.65
N ARG A 23 -5.09 -3.73 5.33
CA ARG A 23 -4.71 -2.72 4.34
C ARG A 23 -5.61 -1.52 4.67
N THR A 24 -5.08 -0.53 5.37
CA THR A 24 -5.72 0.76 5.46
C THR A 24 -5.63 1.32 4.06
N LEU A 25 -6.59 0.98 3.19
CA LEU A 25 -6.93 1.83 2.06
C LEU A 25 -7.33 3.15 2.72
N SER A 26 -6.38 4.06 2.90
CA SER A 26 -6.74 5.44 3.17
C SER A 26 -7.42 5.90 1.88
N SER A 27 -8.75 5.82 1.82
CA SER A 27 -9.55 6.20 0.66
C SER A 27 -9.57 7.71 0.41
N LYS A 28 -8.77 8.47 1.16
CA LYS A 28 -8.69 9.92 1.05
C LYS A 28 -7.90 10.29 -0.18
N THR A 29 -8.50 11.12 -1.01
CA THR A 29 -7.87 11.67 -2.20
C THR A 29 -6.64 12.48 -1.80
N LYS A 30 -5.50 12.17 -2.41
CA LYS A 30 -4.23 12.87 -2.17
C LYS A 30 -4.20 14.10 -3.07
N ILE A 31 -3.95 15.27 -2.47
CA ILE A 31 -4.03 16.56 -3.14
C ILE A 31 -2.65 17.19 -3.26
N CYS A 32 -2.36 17.76 -4.44
CA CYS A 32 -1.11 18.39 -4.77
C CYS A 32 -0.88 19.65 -3.91
N PRO A 33 0.27 19.78 -3.24
CA PRO A 33 0.54 20.93 -2.39
C PRO A 33 0.71 22.24 -3.15
N SER A 34 1.04 22.19 -4.44
CA SER A 34 1.33 23.38 -5.25
C SER A 34 0.13 23.96 -5.98
N CYS A 35 -0.79 23.11 -6.46
CA CYS A 35 -1.89 23.55 -7.34
C CYS A 35 -3.26 22.97 -6.97
N THR A 36 -3.35 22.29 -5.82
CA THR A 36 -4.56 21.70 -5.23
C THR A 36 -5.33 20.69 -6.11
N ALA A 37 -4.72 20.25 -7.21
CA ALA A 37 -5.25 19.18 -8.04
C ALA A 37 -5.00 17.80 -7.41
N GLU A 38 -5.74 16.79 -7.87
CA GLU A 38 -5.55 15.41 -7.45
C GLU A 38 -4.18 14.87 -7.90
N LEU A 39 -3.60 14.03 -7.05
CA LEU A 39 -2.31 13.38 -7.28
C LEU A 39 -2.49 11.92 -7.73
N GLU A 40 -1.65 11.51 -8.67
CA GLU A 40 -1.53 10.10 -9.08
C GLU A 40 -0.33 9.45 -8.40
N ILE A 41 -0.45 8.16 -8.10
CA ILE A 41 0.64 7.36 -7.54
C ILE A 41 1.61 6.97 -8.66
N LEU A 42 2.90 7.19 -8.43
CA LEU A 42 3.94 6.82 -9.40
C LEU A 42 4.45 5.37 -9.19
N ASN A 43 4.58 4.94 -7.93
CA ASN A 43 5.17 3.65 -7.56
C ASN A 43 4.22 2.87 -6.64
N GLU A 44 3.29 2.11 -7.21
CA GLU A 44 2.36 1.27 -6.45
C GLU A 44 3.02 -0.05 -5.99
N GLN A 45 4.01 -0.54 -6.74
CA GLN A 45 4.58 -1.89 -6.55
C GLN A 45 5.59 -2.01 -5.39
N LEU A 46 6.07 -0.89 -4.83
CA LEU A 46 7.16 -0.88 -3.84
C LEU A 46 6.85 -0.05 -2.59
N GLU A 47 5.57 0.22 -2.29
CA GLU A 47 5.14 1.02 -1.13
C GLU A 47 5.76 0.55 0.21
N TRP A 48 6.00 -0.76 0.36
CA TRP A 48 6.54 -1.33 1.58
C TRP A 48 8.06 -1.13 1.75
N LEU A 49 8.77 -0.86 0.65
CA LEU A 49 10.23 -0.73 0.61
C LEU A 49 10.68 0.72 0.43
N MET A 50 9.86 1.55 -0.22
CA MET A 50 10.19 2.94 -0.54
C MET A 50 9.01 3.89 -0.26
N PRO A 51 9.30 5.15 0.14
CA PRO A 51 8.26 6.17 0.27
C PRO A 51 7.49 6.33 -1.03
N GLN A 52 6.17 6.37 -0.93
CA GLN A 52 5.31 6.54 -2.08
C GLN A 52 5.49 7.92 -2.72
N LYS A 53 5.79 7.93 -4.02
CA LYS A 53 5.90 9.14 -4.83
C LYS A 53 4.59 9.42 -5.54
N TYR A 54 4.26 10.70 -5.63
CA TYR A 54 3.09 11.24 -6.28
C TYR A 54 3.50 12.13 -7.44
N ILE A 55 2.69 12.12 -8.49
CA ILE A 55 2.81 13.00 -9.65
C ILE A 55 1.53 13.80 -9.85
N CYS A 56 1.68 15.10 -10.09
CA CYS A 56 0.58 15.97 -10.48
C CYS A 56 0.65 16.28 -11.98
N ARG A 57 -0.36 15.87 -12.75
CA ARG A 57 -0.41 16.15 -14.20
C ARG A 57 -0.68 17.62 -14.54
N LYS A 58 -1.15 18.43 -13.58
CA LYS A 58 -1.51 19.85 -13.81
C LYS A 58 -0.31 20.80 -13.70
N CYS A 59 0.60 20.56 -12.75
CA CYS A 59 1.74 21.45 -12.47
C CYS A 59 3.09 20.73 -12.52
N SER A 60 3.11 19.47 -12.95
CA SER A 60 4.32 18.62 -13.00
C SER A 60 5.02 18.44 -11.65
N TYR A 61 4.31 18.64 -10.54
CA TYR A 61 4.81 18.32 -9.21
C TYR A 61 5.16 16.82 -9.11
N LEU A 62 6.35 16.53 -8.59
CA LEU A 62 6.85 15.18 -8.35
C LEU A 62 7.47 15.13 -6.95
N GLY A 63 6.91 14.34 -6.05
CA GLY A 63 7.42 14.28 -4.68
C GLY A 63 6.64 13.33 -3.80
N THR A 64 6.92 13.36 -2.50
CA THR A 64 6.26 12.49 -1.49
C THR A 64 5.25 13.25 -0.63
N ALA A 65 5.20 14.59 -0.75
CA ALA A 65 4.31 15.41 0.06
C ALA A 65 2.94 15.58 -0.61
N TYR A 66 1.89 15.59 0.21
CA TYR A 66 0.51 15.75 -0.23
C TYR A 66 -0.35 16.31 0.91
N PHE A 67 -1.49 16.87 0.55
CA PHE A 67 -2.59 17.13 1.48
C PHE A 67 -3.63 16.00 1.39
N GLU A 68 -4.35 15.76 2.48
CA GLU A 68 -5.51 14.86 2.49
C GLU A 68 -6.79 15.68 2.52
N LYS A 69 -7.77 15.28 1.71
CA LYS A 69 -9.15 15.77 1.80
C LYS A 69 -10.03 14.77 2.54
#